data_AF-A0A4T3F2M5-F1
#
_entry.id   AF-A0A4T3F2M5-F1
#
_cell.length_a   1.000
_cell.length_b   1.000
_cell.length_c   1.000
_cell.angle_alpha   90.00
_cell.angle_beta   90.00
_cell.angle_gamma   90.00
#
_symmetry.space_group_name_H-M   'P 1'
#
loop_
_entity.id
_entity.type
_entity.pdbx_description
1 polymer ?
#
loop_
_entity_poly.entity_id
_entity_poly.type
_entity_poly.pdbx_seq_one_letter_code
_entity_poly.pdbx_strand_id
1 'polypeptide(L)'
;MTLPGFPDAQPLEGLVGGVLIGISAAIMLLGAGRIAGVSGLLARATGIADSGPPWIMALNFIIGLVLGGLVYALAFGPVAVSYSPSLILLAAAGLFVGFGTRMGSGCTSGHGVCGMSRLSRRSITATLAFMVSGIVTVAVANALGWGW
;
A
#
# COMPACT_ATOMS: atom_id res chain seq x y z
N MET A 1 2.44 8.70 -23.26
CA MET A 1 1.49 9.80 -23.54
C MET A 1 1.66 10.81 -22.43
N THR A 2 2.14 12.02 -22.72
CA THR A 2 2.23 13.09 -21.72
C THR A 2 0.91 13.88 -21.70
N LEU A 3 0.36 14.15 -20.52
CA LEU A 3 -0.85 14.96 -20.40
C LEU A 3 -0.45 16.45 -20.43
N PRO A 4 -1.04 17.29 -21.31
CA PRO A 4 -0.76 18.72 -21.32
C PRO A 4 -1.26 19.35 -20.01
N GLY A 5 -0.36 19.51 -19.05
CA GLY A 5 -0.64 19.96 -17.66
C GLY A 5 0.09 19.15 -16.59
N PHE A 6 0.48 17.90 -16.89
CA PHE A 6 1.26 17.03 -16.00
C PHE A 6 2.40 16.38 -16.78
N PRO A 7 3.54 17.07 -16.93
CA PRO A 7 4.65 16.60 -17.77
C PRO A 7 5.24 15.26 -17.30
N ASP A 8 5.20 14.99 -16.00
CA ASP A 8 5.69 13.75 -15.38
C ASP A 8 4.61 12.67 -15.23
N ALA A 9 3.39 12.92 -15.70
CA ALA A 9 2.34 11.90 -15.61
C ALA A 9 2.67 10.71 -16.51
N GLN A 10 2.60 9.51 -15.92
CA GLN A 10 2.77 8.22 -16.59
C GLN A 10 1.42 7.50 -16.68
N PRO A 11 0.48 7.96 -17.54
CA PRO A 11 -0.90 7.49 -17.52
C PRO A 11 -1.05 6.04 -17.97
N LEU A 12 -0.21 5.57 -18.91
CA LEU A 12 -0.29 4.20 -19.41
C LEU A 12 0.26 3.23 -18.37
N GLU A 13 1.38 3.57 -17.76
CA GLU A 13 2.05 2.82 -16.71
C GLU A 13 1.16 2.73 -15.47
N GLY A 14 0.54 3.85 -15.09
CA GLY A 14 -0.46 3.90 -14.02
C GLY A 14 -1.69 3.03 -14.30
N LEU A 15 -2.20 3.04 -15.53
CA LEU A 15 -3.31 2.17 -15.94
C LEU A 15 -2.91 0.68 -15.88
N VAL A 16 -1.76 0.32 -16.44
CA VAL A 16 -1.25 -1.05 -16.42
C VAL A 16 -1.05 -1.53 -14.99
N GLY A 17 -0.41 -0.71 -14.14
CA GLY A 17 -0.25 -1.01 -12.72
C GLY A 17 -1.58 -1.18 -12.00
N GLY A 18 -2.55 -0.31 -12.26
CA GLY A 18 -3.90 -0.40 -11.70
C GLY A 18 -4.63 -1.68 -12.10
N VAL A 19 -4.55 -2.07 -13.38
CA VAL A 19 -5.12 -3.33 -13.87
C VAL A 19 -4.45 -4.53 -13.21
N LEU A 20 -3.12 -4.54 -13.08
CA LEU A 20 -2.39 -5.63 -12.42
C LEU A 20 -2.78 -5.77 -10.94
N ILE A 21 -2.86 -4.66 -10.20
CA ILE A 21 -3.32 -4.65 -8.81
C ILE A 21 -4.77 -5.13 -8.70
N GLY A 22 -5.64 -4.68 -9.60
CA GLY A 22 -7.04 -5.09 -9.66
C GLY A 22 -7.21 -6.59 -9.92
N ILE A 23 -6.45 -7.15 -10.88
CA ILE A 23 -6.43 -8.59 -11.17
C ILE A 23 -5.92 -9.37 -9.96
N SER A 24 -4.84 -8.92 -9.31
CA SER A 24 -4.32 -9.57 -8.10
C SER A 24 -5.36 -9.60 -6.98
N ALA A 25 -6.05 -8.47 -6.72
CA ALA A 25 -7.12 -8.38 -5.75
C ALA A 25 -8.31 -9.28 -6.10
N ALA A 26 -8.69 -9.35 -7.39
CA ALA A 26 -9.77 -10.21 -7.87
C ALA A 26 -9.44 -11.70 -7.74
N ILE A 27 -8.21 -12.13 -8.06
CA ILE A 27 -7.74 -13.51 -7.87
C ILE A 27 -7.83 -13.88 -6.38
N MET A 28 -7.40 -12.99 -5.50
CA MET A 28 -7.46 -13.28 -4.07
C MET A 28 -8.90 -13.35 -3.54
N LEU A 29 -9.78 -12.44 -4.01
CA LEU A 29 -11.17 -12.40 -3.56
C LEU A 29 -12.01 -13.54 -4.15
N LEU A 30 -11.91 -13.79 -5.45
CA LEU A 30 -12.72 -14.78 -6.17
C LEU A 30 -12.13 -16.19 -6.07
N GLY A 31 -10.80 -16.32 -6.09
CA GLY A 31 -10.11 -17.60 -6.02
C GLY A 31 -9.93 -18.09 -4.58
N ALA A 32 -9.40 -17.24 -3.69
CA ALA A 32 -9.13 -17.63 -2.31
C ALA A 32 -10.24 -17.25 -1.32
N GLY A 33 -11.26 -16.48 -1.74
CA GLY A 33 -12.33 -16.00 -0.86
C GLY A 33 -11.85 -14.98 0.17
N ARG A 34 -10.68 -14.33 -0.06
CA ARG A 34 -10.03 -13.45 0.92
C ARG A 34 -9.74 -12.08 0.32
N ILE A 35 -9.84 -11.06 1.16
CA ILE A 35 -9.49 -9.69 0.78
C ILE A 35 -7.96 -9.54 0.75
N ALA A 36 -7.42 -8.94 -0.30
CA ALA A 36 -6.01 -8.57 -0.39
C ALA A 36 -5.70 -7.38 0.53
N GLY A 37 -5.25 -7.69 1.75
CA GLY A 37 -4.84 -6.71 2.76
C GLY A 37 -3.39 -6.93 3.18
N VAL A 38 -2.49 -6.07 2.71
CA VAL A 38 -1.03 -6.21 2.94
C VAL A 38 -0.70 -6.22 4.43
N SER A 39 -1.24 -5.29 5.23
CA SER A 39 -0.95 -5.23 6.67
C SER A 39 -1.42 -6.46 7.44
N GLY A 40 -2.59 -7.02 7.07
CA GLY A 40 -3.13 -8.23 7.68
C GLY A 40 -2.33 -9.48 7.33
N LEU A 41 -1.93 -9.60 6.06
CA LEU A 41 -1.09 -10.71 5.59
C LEU A 41 0.33 -10.61 6.14
N LEU A 42 0.88 -9.41 6.27
CA LEU A 42 2.19 -9.20 6.93
C LEU A 42 2.13 -9.56 8.41
N ALA A 43 1.09 -9.13 9.13
CA ALA A 43 0.88 -9.50 10.53
C ALA A 43 0.70 -11.01 10.70
N ARG A 44 0.03 -11.67 9.74
CA ARG A 44 -0.10 -13.13 9.73
C ARG A 44 1.24 -13.82 9.44
N ALA A 45 1.99 -13.35 8.46
CA ALA A 45 3.30 -13.89 8.08
C ALA A 45 4.33 -13.79 9.21
N THR A 46 4.32 -12.68 9.94
CA THR A 46 5.24 -12.40 11.07
C THR A 46 4.79 -13.04 12.40
N GLY A 47 3.63 -13.68 12.43
CA GLY A 47 3.10 -14.31 13.66
C GLY A 47 2.50 -13.33 14.67
N ILE A 48 2.36 -12.04 14.33
CA ILE A 48 1.69 -11.03 15.18
C ILE A 48 0.17 -11.27 15.23
N ALA A 49 -0.40 -11.86 14.17
CA ALA A 49 -1.82 -12.20 14.10
C ALA A 49 -2.07 -13.71 14.20
N ASP A 50 -2.74 -14.13 15.27
CA ASP A 50 -3.07 -15.54 15.53
C ASP A 50 -4.23 -16.08 14.69
N SER A 51 -5.11 -15.18 14.23
CA SER A 51 -6.27 -15.49 13.40
C SER A 51 -6.13 -14.89 12.00
N GLY A 52 -6.66 -15.58 10.98
CA GLY A 52 -6.72 -15.05 9.62
C GLY A 52 -6.54 -16.14 8.55
N PRO A 53 -6.08 -15.76 7.35
CA PRO A 53 -5.73 -16.70 6.29
C PRO A 53 -4.66 -17.71 6.75
N PRO A 54 -4.54 -18.87 6.07
CA PRO A 54 -3.46 -19.82 6.31
C PRO A 54 -2.09 -19.11 6.27
N TRP A 55 -1.20 -19.45 7.20
CA TRP A 55 0.11 -18.80 7.30
C TRP A 55 0.92 -18.90 6.01
N ILE A 56 0.87 -20.05 5.33
CA ILE A 56 1.53 -20.26 4.03
C ILE A 56 1.02 -19.32 2.94
N MET A 57 -0.28 -18.99 2.93
CA MET A 57 -0.86 -18.04 1.98
C MET A 57 -0.34 -16.63 2.25
N ALA A 58 -0.25 -16.25 3.52
CA ALA A 58 0.29 -14.96 3.92
C ALA A 58 1.77 -14.82 3.53
N LEU A 59 2.58 -15.84 3.78
CA LEU A 59 3.97 -15.87 3.33
C LEU A 59 4.10 -15.76 1.82
N ASN A 60 3.38 -16.60 1.06
CA ASN A 60 3.45 -16.58 -0.40
C ASN A 60 3.06 -15.20 -0.96
N PHE A 61 2.09 -14.53 -0.35
CA PHE A 61 1.71 -13.17 -0.75
C PHE A 61 2.83 -12.17 -0.47
N ILE A 62 3.45 -12.18 0.72
CA ILE A 62 4.52 -11.23 1.07
C ILE A 62 5.78 -11.50 0.24
N ILE A 63 6.16 -12.76 0.06
CA ILE A 63 7.28 -13.15 -0.80
C ILE A 63 6.99 -12.71 -2.24
N GLY A 64 5.78 -12.97 -2.76
CA GLY A 64 5.37 -12.55 -4.09
C GLY A 64 5.42 -11.03 -4.28
N LEU A 65 5.03 -10.25 -3.25
CA LEU A 65 5.11 -8.79 -3.28
C LEU A 65 6.56 -8.29 -3.39
N VAL A 66 7.48 -8.85 -2.60
CA VAL A 66 8.91 -8.51 -2.64
C VAL A 66 9.55 -8.95 -3.96
N LEU A 67 9.27 -10.17 -4.41
CA LEU A 67 9.76 -10.71 -5.67
C LEU A 67 9.24 -9.90 -6.86
N GLY A 68 7.99 -9.46 -6.85
CA GLY A 68 7.42 -8.62 -7.90
C GLY A 68 8.18 -7.30 -8.05
N GLY A 69 8.48 -6.64 -6.93
CA GLY A 69 9.32 -5.43 -6.91
C GLY A 69 10.75 -5.69 -7.40
N LEU A 70 11.35 -6.81 -6.99
CA LEU A 70 12.69 -7.20 -7.43
C LEU A 70 12.74 -7.47 -8.94
N VAL A 71 11.78 -8.24 -9.47
CA VAL A 71 11.67 -8.53 -10.91
C VAL A 71 11.50 -7.24 -11.70
N TYR A 72 10.66 -6.31 -11.22
CA TYR A 72 10.50 -5.00 -11.85
C TYR A 72 11.82 -4.23 -11.86
N ALA A 73 12.53 -4.15 -10.73
CA ALA A 73 13.80 -3.43 -10.62
C ALA A 73 14.89 -4.01 -11.53
N LEU A 74 14.92 -5.34 -11.70
CA LEU A 74 15.87 -6.00 -12.60
C LEU A 74 15.53 -5.81 -14.08
N ALA A 75 14.24 -5.74 -14.43
CA ALA A 75 13.80 -5.61 -15.82
C ALA A 75 13.81 -4.16 -16.33
N PHE A 76 13.44 -3.20 -15.48
CA PHE A 76 13.22 -1.79 -15.86
C PHE A 76 14.17 -0.80 -15.16
N GLY A 77 15.01 -1.28 -14.25
CA GLY A 77 15.91 -0.46 -13.45
C GLY A 77 15.31 -0.02 -12.11
N PRO A 78 16.15 0.51 -11.20
CA PRO A 78 15.70 0.97 -9.89
C PRO A 78 14.82 2.21 -10.00
N VAL A 79 13.74 2.25 -9.22
CA VAL A 79 12.92 3.45 -9.06
C VAL A 79 13.67 4.43 -8.17
N ALA A 80 13.81 5.68 -8.61
CA ALA A 80 14.34 6.74 -7.78
C ALA A 80 13.35 7.02 -6.63
N VAL A 81 13.76 6.74 -5.39
CA VAL A 81 12.94 6.97 -4.20
C VAL A 81 13.64 8.01 -3.33
N SER A 82 12.98 9.15 -3.11
CA SER A 82 13.40 10.15 -2.12
C SER A 82 12.72 9.86 -0.79
N TYR A 83 13.51 9.75 0.29
CA TYR A 83 13.02 9.55 1.64
C TYR A 83 13.93 10.25 2.64
N SER A 84 13.42 10.48 3.86
CA SER A 84 14.20 11.12 4.92
C SER A 84 15.48 10.32 5.21
N PRO A 85 16.67 10.97 5.27
CA PRO A 85 17.92 10.28 5.61
C PRO A 85 17.96 9.80 7.07
N SER A 86 17.03 10.24 7.92
CA SER A 86 17.02 9.90 9.34
C SER A 86 16.32 8.56 9.60
N LEU A 87 17.09 7.58 10.05
CA LEU A 87 16.57 6.26 10.43
C LEU A 87 15.55 6.33 11.57
N ILE A 88 15.70 7.29 12.47
CA ILE A 88 14.77 7.50 13.60
C ILE A 88 13.39 7.90 13.09
N LEU A 89 13.29 8.86 12.16
CA LEU A 89 12.00 9.22 11.58
C LEU A 89 11.40 8.06 10.79
N LEU A 90 12.22 7.30 10.06
CA LEU A 90 11.74 6.17 9.28
C LEU A 90 11.19 5.05 10.18
N ALA A 91 11.89 4.75 11.29
CA ALA A 91 11.42 3.77 12.28
C ALA A 91 10.15 4.25 13.00
N ALA A 92 10.09 5.52 13.41
CA ALA A 92 8.91 6.11 14.02
C ALA A 92 7.71 6.10 13.07
N ALA A 93 7.91 6.48 11.80
CA ALA A 93 6.88 6.44 10.77
C ALA A 93 6.37 5.01 10.56
N GLY A 94 7.26 4.02 10.46
CA GLY A 94 6.89 2.60 10.38
C GLY A 94 6.05 2.13 11.56
N LEU A 95 6.41 2.53 12.78
CA LEU A 95 5.65 2.22 13.99
C LEU A 95 4.25 2.84 13.96
N PHE A 96 4.13 4.14 13.62
CA PHE A 96 2.85 4.83 13.53
C PHE A 96 1.95 4.23 12.44
N VAL A 97 2.51 3.88 11.28
CA VAL A 97 1.77 3.19 10.21
C VAL A 97 1.32 1.80 10.66
N GLY A 98 2.20 1.02 11.29
CA GLY A 98 1.86 -0.30 11.83
C GLY A 98 0.71 -0.22 12.85
N PHE A 99 0.84 0.67 13.83
CA PHE A 99 -0.19 0.90 14.84
C PHE A 99 -1.51 1.39 14.22
N GLY A 100 -1.45 2.39 13.33
CA GLY A 100 -2.61 2.97 12.67
C GLY A 100 -3.37 1.96 11.80
N THR A 101 -2.66 1.13 11.04
CA THR A 101 -3.31 0.08 10.22
C THR A 101 -3.94 -1.02 11.07
N ARG A 102 -3.40 -1.28 12.27
CA ARG A 102 -4.04 -2.22 13.22
C ARG A 102 -5.30 -1.62 13.83
N MET A 103 -5.26 -0.36 14.27
CA MET A 103 -6.42 0.36 14.80
C MET A 103 -7.53 0.49 13.75
N GLY A 104 -7.15 0.79 12.51
CA GLY A 104 -8.07 0.86 11.36
C GLY A 104 -8.60 -0.51 10.90
N SER A 105 -8.12 -1.62 11.46
CA SER A 105 -8.38 -3.01 11.03
C SER A 105 -8.07 -3.26 9.55
N GLY A 106 -7.11 -2.53 9.00
CA GLY A 106 -6.76 -2.58 7.59
C GLY A 106 -5.83 -1.44 7.17
N CYS A 107 -5.31 -1.56 5.97
CA CYS A 107 -4.49 -0.54 5.31
C CYS A 107 -5.15 -0.08 4.00
N THR A 108 -4.46 0.77 3.24
CA THR A 108 -4.94 1.31 1.96
C THR A 108 -5.17 0.23 0.90
N SER A 109 -4.45 -0.91 0.91
CA SER A 109 -4.77 -2.03 0.00
C SER A 109 -6.12 -2.68 0.33
N GLY A 110 -6.40 -2.93 1.62
CA GLY A 110 -7.65 -3.53 2.05
C GLY A 110 -8.85 -2.58 1.98
N HIS A 111 -8.74 -1.37 2.52
CA HIS A 111 -9.81 -0.38 2.51
C HIS A 111 -9.91 0.35 1.17
N GLY A 112 -8.78 0.79 0.62
CA GLY A 112 -8.74 1.56 -0.62
C GLY A 112 -9.06 0.70 -1.82
N VAL A 113 -8.23 -0.31 -2.14
CA VAL A 113 -8.42 -1.12 -3.35
C VAL A 113 -9.66 -2.01 -3.24
N CYS A 114 -9.67 -2.95 -2.30
CA CYS A 114 -10.76 -3.94 -2.21
C CYS A 114 -12.04 -3.35 -1.59
N GLY A 115 -11.90 -2.50 -0.58
CA GLY A 115 -13.02 -1.96 0.19
C GLY A 115 -13.85 -0.93 -0.55
N MET A 116 -13.22 0.01 -1.27
CA MET A 116 -13.94 1.01 -2.08
C MET A 116 -14.61 0.36 -3.30
N SER A 117 -13.96 -0.63 -3.93
CA SER A 117 -14.54 -1.39 -5.03
C SER A 117 -15.84 -2.12 -4.65
N ARG A 118 -16.00 -2.44 -3.36
CA ARG A 118 -17.22 -3.05 -2.79
C ARG A 118 -18.22 -2.03 -2.23
N LEU A 119 -18.01 -0.73 -2.47
CA LEU A 119 -18.86 0.37 -1.99
C LEU A 119 -19.09 0.36 -0.46
N SER A 120 -18.11 -0.12 0.31
CA SER A 120 -18.19 -0.15 1.77
C SER A 120 -18.04 1.25 2.35
N ARG A 121 -19.10 1.77 2.99
CA ARG A 121 -19.08 3.07 3.70
C ARG A 121 -17.94 3.18 4.70
N ARG A 122 -17.69 2.08 5.44
CA ARG A 122 -16.59 1.99 6.40
C ARG A 122 -15.23 2.17 5.72
N SER A 123 -15.03 1.50 4.58
CA SER A 123 -13.76 1.56 3.86
C SER A 123 -13.54 2.90 3.17
N ILE A 124 -14.60 3.51 2.64
CA ILE A 124 -14.53 4.87 2.07
C ILE A 124 -14.11 5.86 3.15
N THR A 125 -14.75 5.81 4.32
CA THR A 125 -14.41 6.70 5.46
C THR A 125 -12.97 6.50 5.92
N ALA A 126 -12.52 5.25 6.05
CA ALA A 126 -11.14 4.93 6.44
C ALA A 126 -10.13 5.44 5.40
N THR A 127 -10.37 5.22 4.11
CA THR A 127 -9.48 5.69 3.05
C THR A 127 -9.41 7.21 3.00
N LEU A 128 -10.54 7.92 3.17
CA LEU A 128 -10.55 9.38 3.25
C LEU A 128 -9.72 9.88 4.45
N ALA A 129 -9.88 9.26 5.62
CA ALA A 129 -9.08 9.61 6.79
C ALA A 129 -7.58 9.39 6.56
N PHE A 130 -7.18 8.28 5.93
CA PHE A 130 -5.77 8.02 5.58
C PHE A 130 -5.21 9.03 4.57
N MET A 131 -6.00 9.41 3.57
CA MET A 131 -5.57 10.39 2.57
C MET A 131 -5.44 11.78 3.18
N VAL A 132 -6.42 12.22 3.99
CA VAL A 132 -6.37 13.50 4.68
C VAL A 132 -5.18 13.56 5.63
N SER A 133 -4.94 12.52 6.43
CA SER A 133 -3.79 12.51 7.35
C SER A 133 -2.46 12.54 6.59
N GLY A 134 -2.34 11.82 5.47
CA GLY A 134 -1.16 11.87 4.61
C GLY A 134 -0.91 13.26 4.03
N ILE A 135 -1.95 13.90 3.47
CA ILE A 135 -1.88 15.26 2.93
C ILE A 135 -1.45 16.26 4.01
N VAL A 136 -2.08 16.20 5.19
CA VAL A 136 -1.73 17.09 6.32
C VAL A 136 -0.29 16.84 6.77
N THR A 137 0.14 15.59 6.87
CA THR A 137 1.51 15.26 7.30
C THR A 137 2.55 15.83 6.35
N VAL A 138 2.35 15.67 5.03
CA VAL A 138 3.25 16.23 4.01
C VAL A 138 3.22 17.75 4.02
N ALA A 139 2.04 18.37 4.14
CA ALA A 139 1.92 19.82 4.22
C ALA A 139 2.66 20.40 5.42
N VAL A 140 2.53 19.77 6.60
CA VAL A 140 3.24 20.16 7.82
C VAL A 140 4.74 19.92 7.68
N ALA A 141 5.17 18.77 7.17
CA ALA A 141 6.59 18.48 6.96
C ALA A 141 7.24 19.51 6.04
N ASN A 142 6.59 19.84 4.92
CA ASN A 142 7.06 20.87 4.00
C ASN A 142 7.10 22.26 4.65
N ALA A 143 6.08 22.62 5.44
CA ALA A 143 6.06 23.89 6.17
C ALA A 143 7.17 24.01 7.22
N LEU A 144 7.60 22.88 7.80
CA LEU A 144 8.72 22.79 8.74
C LEU A 144 10.10 22.69 8.04
N GLY A 145 10.14 22.72 6.70
CA GLY A 145 11.38 22.62 5.93
C GLY A 145 11.96 21.22 5.84
N TRP A 146 11.15 20.18 6.09
CA TRP A 146 11.53 18.77 5.98
C TRP A 146 11.28 18.21 4.56
N GLY A 147 11.24 19.06 3.53
CA GLY A 147 11.09 18.61 2.15
C GLY A 147 12.33 17.84 1.70
N TRP A 148 12.17 16.55 1.39
CA TRP A 148 13.18 15.66 0.80
C TRP A 148 12.75 15.19 -0.58
#